data_AF-A0A4R2LJI9-F1
#
_entry.id   AF-A0A4R2LJI9-F1
#
_cell.length_a   1.000
_cell.length_b   1.000
_cell.length_c   1.000
_cell.angle_alpha   90.00
_cell.angle_beta   90.00
_cell.angle_gamma   90.00
#
_symmetry.space_group_name_H-M   'P 1'
#
loop_
_entity.id
_entity.type
_entity.pdbx_description
1 polymer ?
#
loop_
_entity_poly.entity_id
_entity_poly.type
_entity_poly.pdbx_seq_one_letter_code
_entity_poly.pdbx_strand_id
1 'polypeptide(L)'
;MTYSTDRNRRLKELTARFEASADRIRELQDAILENVGTMTPAELDRHLDALRAEQVRCDNIALELLSMTSSRKTEEYREKHRLRAETSRERIKY
;
A
#
# COMPACT_ATOMS: atom_id res chain seq x y z
N MET A 1 17.24 18.23 -1.97
CA MET A 1 17.01 17.34 -0.80
C MET A 1 15.53 17.23 -0.38
N THR A 2 14.54 17.74 -1.13
CA THR A 2 13.11 17.78 -0.73
C THR A 2 12.25 16.61 -1.24
N TYR A 3 12.71 15.90 -2.27
CA TYR A 3 11.97 14.79 -2.89
C TYR A 3 11.83 13.56 -1.96
N SER A 4 12.83 13.31 -1.12
CA SER A 4 12.85 12.17 -0.19
C SER A 4 11.91 12.38 1.00
N THR A 5 11.74 13.63 1.46
CA THR A 5 10.85 13.96 2.59
C THR A 5 9.38 13.87 2.20
N ASP A 6 9.02 14.33 1.00
CA ASP A 6 7.64 14.30 0.50
C ASP A 6 7.15 12.86 0.24
N ARG A 7 8.02 12.02 -0.33
CA ARG A 7 7.73 10.59 -0.53
C ARG A 7 7.56 9.82 0.79
N ASN A 8 8.40 10.09 1.79
CA ASN A 8 8.28 9.46 3.12
C ASN A 8 6.99 9.89 3.83
N ARG A 9 6.57 11.14 3.66
CA ARG A 9 5.28 11.63 4.16
C ARG A 9 4.13 10.88 3.48
N ARG A 10 4.13 10.79 2.16
CA ARG A 10 3.11 10.04 1.40
C ARG A 10 3.06 8.56 1.79
N LEU A 11 4.23 7.93 2.02
CA LEU A 11 4.28 6.54 2.48
C LEU A 11 3.59 6.39 3.84
N LYS A 12 3.89 7.26 4.82
CA LYS A 12 3.24 7.25 6.13
C LYS A 12 1.73 7.45 6.03
N GLU A 13 1.29 8.41 5.22
CA GLU A 13 -0.13 8.67 4.99
C GLU A 13 -0.82 7.46 4.34
N LEU A 14 -0.17 6.79 3.38
CA LEU A 14 -0.71 5.57 2.78
C LEU A 14 -0.79 4.39 3.76
N THR A 15 0.24 4.20 4.59
CA THR A 15 0.24 3.13 5.62
C THR A 15 -0.88 3.36 6.63
N ALA A 16 -1.07 4.60 7.10
CA ALA A 16 -2.19 4.92 8.01
C ALA A 16 -3.56 4.67 7.37
N ARG A 17 -3.71 4.98 6.07
CA ARG A 17 -4.95 4.68 5.32
C ARG A 17 -5.16 3.19 5.13
N PHE A 18 -4.10 2.42 4.92
CA PHE A 18 -4.15 0.96 4.83
C PHE A 18 -4.63 0.36 6.16
N GLU A 19 -4.04 0.77 7.27
CA GLU A 19 -4.43 0.32 8.62
C GLU A 19 -5.89 0.64 8.91
N ALA A 20 -6.32 1.88 8.67
CA ALA A 20 -7.71 2.29 8.85
C ALA A 20 -8.69 1.49 7.97
N SER A 21 -8.30 1.14 6.74
CA SER A 21 -9.11 0.30 5.84
C SER A 21 -9.19 -1.14 6.36
N ALA A 22 -8.08 -1.69 6.85
CA ALA A 22 -8.05 -3.02 7.47
C ALA A 22 -8.92 -3.09 8.74
N ASP A 23 -8.90 -2.06 9.58
CA ASP A 23 -9.77 -1.97 10.76
C ASP A 23 -11.23 -1.87 10.35
N ARG A 24 -11.55 -1.07 9.32
CA ARG A 24 -12.91 -0.98 8.79
C ARG A 24 -13.43 -2.31 8.24
N ILE A 25 -12.57 -3.11 7.60
CA ILE A 25 -12.91 -4.46 7.16
C ILE A 25 -13.26 -5.35 8.35
N ARG A 26 -12.47 -5.30 9.42
CA ARG A 26 -12.77 -6.07 10.65
C ARG A 26 -14.11 -5.66 11.25
N GLU A 27 -14.36 -4.36 11.41
CA GLU A 27 -15.64 -3.85 11.91
C GLU A 27 -16.84 -4.36 11.08
N LEU A 28 -16.71 -4.37 9.75
CA LEU A 28 -17.76 -4.87 8.86
C LEU A 28 -17.96 -6.38 8.99
N GLN A 29 -16.87 -7.15 9.15
CA GLN A 29 -16.95 -8.59 9.38
C GLN A 29 -17.60 -8.92 10.73
N ASP A 30 -17.23 -8.19 11.78
CA ASP A 30 -17.79 -8.35 13.13
C ASP A 30 -19.28 -8.01 13.13
N ALA A 31 -19.67 -6.90 12.49
CA ALA A 31 -21.08 -6.51 12.36
C ALA A 31 -21.92 -7.56 11.62
N ILE A 32 -21.36 -8.17 10.56
CA ILE A 32 -22.03 -9.28 9.86
C ILE A 32 -22.15 -10.48 10.79
N LEU A 33 -21.08 -10.87 11.47
CA LEU A 33 -21.06 -12.06 12.33
C LEU A 33 -22.06 -11.94 13.49
N GLU A 34 -22.15 -10.76 14.11
CA GLU A 34 -23.07 -10.48 15.20
C GLU A 34 -24.54 -10.52 14.77
N ASN A 35 -24.85 -10.15 13.51
CA ASN A 35 -26.21 -9.93 13.05
C ASN A 35 -26.68 -10.90 11.95
N VAL A 36 -25.86 -11.86 11.52
CA VAL A 36 -26.17 -12.78 10.40
C VAL A 36 -27.46 -13.59 10.61
N GLY A 37 -27.83 -13.85 11.87
CA GLY A 37 -29.05 -14.58 12.22
C GLY A 37 -30.31 -13.71 12.36
N THR A 38 -30.15 -12.39 12.44
CA THR A 38 -31.24 -11.43 12.68
C THR A 38 -31.53 -10.53 11.48
N MET A 39 -30.57 -10.42 10.55
CA MET A 39 -30.68 -9.61 9.35
C MET A 39 -31.56 -10.22 8.27
N THR A 40 -32.24 -9.37 7.54
CA THR A 40 -32.89 -9.77 6.29
C THR A 40 -31.84 -10.04 5.20
N PRO A 41 -32.15 -10.87 4.19
CA PRO A 41 -31.22 -11.11 3.08
C PRO A 41 -30.78 -9.83 2.36
N ALA A 42 -31.68 -8.85 2.22
CA ALA A 42 -31.36 -7.58 1.58
C ALA A 42 -30.38 -6.72 2.40
N GLU A 43 -30.44 -6.78 3.73
CA GLU A 43 -29.48 -6.09 4.59
C GLU A 43 -28.13 -6.81 4.57
N LEU A 44 -28.13 -8.14 4.55
CA LEU A 44 -26.92 -8.94 4.45
C LEU A 44 -26.18 -8.63 3.14
N ASP A 45 -26.89 -8.58 2.02
CA ASP A 45 -26.30 -8.20 0.72
C ASP A 45 -25.66 -6.80 0.77
N ARG A 46 -26.32 -5.82 1.39
CA ARG A 46 -25.75 -4.47 1.55
C ARG A 46 -24.47 -4.47 2.40
N HIS A 47 -24.40 -5.26 3.47
CA HIS A 47 -23.18 -5.37 4.26
C HIS A 47 -22.07 -6.11 3.52
N LEU A 48 -22.40 -7.15 2.75
CA LEU A 48 -21.44 -7.85 1.91
C LEU A 48 -20.90 -6.95 0.80
N ASP A 49 -21.73 -6.10 0.19
CA ASP A 49 -21.31 -5.12 -0.80
C ASP A 49 -20.41 -4.04 -0.19
N ALA A 50 -20.74 -3.55 1.00
CA ALA A 50 -19.88 -2.62 1.74
C ALA A 50 -18.51 -3.24 2.09
N LEU A 51 -18.51 -4.50 2.54
CA LEU A 51 -17.29 -5.26 2.82
C LEU A 51 -16.43 -5.42 1.56
N ARG A 52 -17.04 -5.83 0.44
CA ARG A 52 -16.34 -5.97 -0.86
C ARG A 52 -15.75 -4.64 -1.32
N ALA A 53 -16.49 -3.55 -1.20
CA ALA A 53 -16.01 -2.23 -1.58
C ALA A 53 -14.77 -1.81 -0.76
N GLU A 54 -14.79 -2.05 0.56
CA GLU A 54 -13.65 -1.73 1.41
C GLU A 54 -12.45 -2.67 1.17
N GLN A 55 -12.69 -3.95 0.87
CA GLN A 55 -11.63 -4.89 0.44
C GLN A 55 -10.92 -4.41 -0.82
N VAL A 56 -11.66 -4.02 -1.86
CA VAL A 56 -11.08 -3.47 -3.09
C VAL A 56 -10.27 -2.20 -2.81
N ARG A 57 -10.76 -1.34 -1.90
CA ARG A 57 -10.03 -0.13 -1.49
C ARG A 57 -8.73 -0.47 -0.77
N CYS A 58 -8.75 -1.43 0.14
CA CYS A 58 -7.57 -1.91 0.86
C CYS A 58 -6.53 -2.50 -0.10
N ASP A 59 -6.97 -3.33 -1.06
CA ASP A 59 -6.11 -3.93 -2.09
C ASP A 59 -5.46 -2.87 -2.97
N ASN A 60 -6.22 -1.84 -3.39
CA ASN A 60 -5.67 -0.74 -4.17
C ASN A 60 -4.59 0.03 -3.41
N ILE A 61 -4.79 0.27 -2.10
CA ILE A 61 -3.79 0.91 -1.25
C ILE A 61 -2.54 0.01 -1.09
N ALA A 62 -2.73 -1.31 -0.96
CA ALA A 62 -1.63 -2.27 -0.91
C ALA A 62 -0.80 -2.30 -2.20
N LEU A 63 -1.46 -2.25 -3.36
CA LEU A 63 -0.79 -2.15 -4.66
C LEU A 63 0.01 -0.85 -4.80
N GLU A 64 -0.54 0.28 -4.33
CA GLU A 64 0.18 1.55 -4.34
C GLU A 64 1.42 1.50 -3.41
N LEU A 65 1.29 0.96 -2.19
CA LEU A 65 2.42 0.71 -1.28
C LEU A 65 3.50 -0.19 -1.93
N LEU A 66 3.08 -1.27 -2.60
CA LEU A 66 3.99 -2.18 -3.29
C LEU A 66 4.71 -1.47 -4.44
N SER A 67 4.02 -0.62 -5.21
CA SER A 67 4.63 0.15 -6.30
C SER A 67 5.68 1.14 -5.78
N MET A 68 5.41 1.79 -4.64
CA MET A 68 6.31 2.75 -4.01
C MET A 68 7.55 2.08 -3.42
N THR A 69 7.43 0.87 -2.88
CA THR A 69 8.55 0.10 -2.33
C THR A 69 9.37 -0.61 -3.42
N SER A 70 8.72 -1.11 -4.46
CA SER A 70 9.39 -1.78 -5.59
C SER A 70 10.18 -0.79 -6.44
N SER A 71 9.61 0.39 -6.72
CA SER A 71 10.31 1.46 -7.46
C SER A 71 11.61 1.89 -6.76
N ARG A 72 11.63 1.88 -5.42
CA ARG A 72 12.83 2.17 -4.63
C ARG A 72 13.94 1.15 -4.86
N LYS A 73 13.61 -0.15 -4.90
CA LYS A 73 14.60 -1.21 -5.18
C LYS A 73 15.22 -1.05 -6.57
N THR A 74 14.42 -0.69 -7.57
CA THR A 74 14.90 -0.49 -8.95
C THR A 74 15.76 0.76 -9.09
N GLU A 75 15.39 1.85 -8.43
CA GLU A 75 16.12 3.13 -8.44
C GLU A 75 17.46 3.03 -7.68
N GLU A 76 17.46 2.44 -6.48
CA GLU A 76 18.69 2.17 -5.71
C GLU A 76 19.65 1.23 -6.47
N TYR A 77 19.12 0.25 -7.21
CA TYR A 77 19.92 -0.64 -8.05
C TYR A 77 20.55 0.10 -9.24
N ARG A 78 19.79 0.95 -9.93
CA ARG A 78 20.28 1.79 -11.03
C ARG A 78 21.36 2.76 -10.56
N GLU A 79 21.17 3.38 -9.40
CA GLU A 79 22.14 4.32 -8.84
C GLU A 79 23.45 3.62 -8.43
N LYS A 80 23.36 2.44 -7.79
CA LYS A 80 24.54 1.60 -7.51
C LYS A 80 25.28 1.19 -8.78
N HIS A 81 24.57 0.93 -9.88
CA HIS A 81 25.20 0.58 -11.15
C HIS A 81 25.89 1.80 -11.79
N ARG A 82 25.28 2.98 -11.72
CA ARG A 82 25.87 4.23 -12.19
C ARG A 82 27.16 4.57 -11.43
N LEU A 83 27.13 4.46 -10.10
CA LEU A 83 28.29 4.72 -9.24
C LEU A 83 29.43 3.73 -9.50
N ARG A 84 29.12 2.45 -9.77
CA ARG A 84 30.12 1.44 -10.17
C ARG A 84 30.75 1.74 -11.54
N ALA A 85 29.95 2.20 -12.50
CA ALA A 85 30.46 2.59 -13.82
C ALA A 85 31.36 3.82 -13.75
N GLU A 86 31.03 4.78 -12.88
CA GLU A 86 31.80 6.00 -12.63
C GLU A 86 33.14 5.69 -11.96
N THR A 87 33.13 4.92 -10.87
CA THR A 87 34.35 4.46 -10.17
C THR A 87 35.24 3.57 -11.06
N SER A 88 34.65 2.80 -11.98
CA SER A 88 35.41 2.00 -12.96
C SER A 88 36.08 2.89 -14.02
N ARG A 89 35.43 3.99 -14.45
CA ARG A 89 36.02 4.99 -15.36
C ARG A 89 37.15 5.78 -14.70
N GLU A 90 37.03 6.09 -13.41
CA GLU A 90 38.09 6.74 -12.63
C GLU A 90 39.30 5.82 -12.43
N ARG A 91 39.08 4.52 -12.20
CA ARG A 91 40.17 3.53 -12.10
C ARG A 91 40.93 3.29 -13.40
N ILE A 92 40.32 3.51 -14.56
CA ILE A 92 40.96 3.35 -15.88
C ILE A 92 41.79 4.61 -16.26
N LYS A 93 41.61 5.73 -15.53
CA LYS A 93 42.38 6.97 -15.73
C LYS A 93 43.67 7.05 -14.90
N TYR A 94 44.02 5.99 -14.17
CA TYR A 94 45.33 5.80 -13.53
C TYR A 94 46.15 4.77 -14.31
#